data_AF-A0A381I6Q2-F1
#
_entry.id   AF-A0A381I6Q2-F1
#
_cell.length_a   1.000
_cell.length_b   1.000
_cell.length_c   1.000
_cell.angle_alpha   90.00
_cell.angle_beta   90.00
_cell.angle_gamma   90.00
#
_symmetry.space_group_name_H-M   'P 1'
#
loop_
_entity.id
_entity.type
_entity.pdbx_description
1 polymer ?
#
loop_
_entity_poly.entity_id
_entity_poly.type
_entity_poly.pdbx_seq_one_letter_code
_entity_poly.pdbx_strand_id
1 'polypeptide(L)' 'MMYTIIFISLSCQMEKVLSISMGVVIAKPGQEYDELYQIADNALYDSKRQGRNRFKIV' A
#
# COMPACT_ATOMS: atom_id res chain seq x y z
N MET A 1 -1.40 -8.81 -19.30
CA MET A 1 -1.76 -8.24 -17.98
C MET A 1 -0.55 -7.48 -17.48
N MET A 2 -0.62 -6.14 -17.47
CA MET A 2 0.52 -5.26 -17.19
C MET A 2 0.36 -4.75 -15.75
N TYR A 3 1.17 -5.26 -14.83
CA TYR A 3 1.22 -4.73 -13.47
C TYR A 3 2.02 -3.42 -13.51
N THR A 4 1.33 -2.28 -13.45
CA THR A 4 1.99 -0.98 -13.34
C THR A 4 2.57 -0.83 -11.94
N ILE A 5 3.88 -1.03 -11.82
CA ILE A 5 4.63 -0.76 -10.59
C ILE A 5 4.77 0.76 -10.46
N ILE A 6 4.05 1.37 -9.51
CA ILE A 6 4.19 2.80 -9.19
C ILE A 6 5.41 2.96 -8.29
N PHE A 7 6.50 3.49 -8.83
CA PHE A 7 7.70 3.84 -8.07
C PHE A 7 7.50 5.21 -7.41
N ILE A 8 7.25 5.24 -6.09
CA ILE A 8 7.12 6.49 -5.34
C ILE A 8 8.52 6.91 -4.86
N SER A 9 9.08 7.95 -5.48
CA SER A 9 10.31 8.61 -5.02
C SER A 9 9.96 9.64 -3.94
N LEU A 10 10.39 9.41 -2.70
CA LEU A 10 10.24 10.34 -1.58
C LEU A 10 11.49 11.23 -1.49
N SER A 11 11.40 12.45 -2.01
CA SER A 11 12.43 13.48 -1.85
C SER A 11 12.37 14.09 -0.44
N CYS A 12 13.40 13.85 0.37
CA CYS A 12 13.52 14.40 1.73
C CYS A 12 14.31 15.72 1.72
N GLN A 13 13.70 16.84 2.12
CA GLN A 13 14.42 18.05 2.55
C GLN A 13 14.51 18.04 4.10
N MET A 14 15.72 18.29 4.65
CA MET A 14 16.06 18.19 6.09
C MET A 14 15.06 19.00 6.96
N GLU A 15 14.48 18.54 8.07
CA GLU A 15 14.97 17.67 9.16
C GLU A 15 13.79 16.86 9.77
N LYS A 16 13.02 16.13 8.95
CA LYS A 16 11.98 15.20 9.42
C LYS A 16 12.05 13.89 8.64
N VAL A 17 12.28 12.79 9.34
CA VAL A 17 12.23 11.43 8.75
C VAL A 17 10.76 11.08 8.50
N LEU A 18 10.31 11.20 7.25
CA LEU A 18 8.99 10.78 6.83
C LEU A 18 9.04 9.34 6.31
N SER A 19 8.08 8.53 6.72
CA SER A 19 7.88 7.18 6.19
C SER A 19 6.44 6.98 5.75
N ILE A 20 6.23 6.02 4.85
CA ILE A 20 4.90 5.62 4.38
C ILE A 20 4.64 4.15 4.75
N SER A 21 3.38 3.81 4.93
CA SER A 21 2.94 2.42 5.02
C SER A 21 1.94 2.15 3.90
N MET A 22 1.92 0.93 3.36
CA MET A 22 1.11 0.60 2.18
C MET A 22 0.38 -0.72 2.36
N GLY A 23 -0.86 -0.79 1.88
CA GLY A 23 -1.60 -2.03 1.71
C GLY A 23 -1.78 -2.27 0.22
N VAL A 24 -1.47 -3.48 -0.24
CA VAL A 24 -1.49 -3.83 -1.66
C VAL A 24 -2.32 -5.10 -1.83
N VAL A 25 -3.22 -5.10 -2.82
CA VAL A 25 -4.01 -6.28 -3.22
C VAL A 25 -3.76 -6.59 -4.69
N ILE A 26 -3.70 -7.89 -5.03
CA ILE A 26 -3.66 -8.32 -6.44
C ILE A 26 -5.09 -8.60 -6.90
N ALA A 27 -5.59 -7.75 -7.80
CA ALA A 27 -6.91 -7.92 -8.40
C ALA A 27 -6.96 -9.14 -9.34
N LYS A 28 -8.06 -9.90 -9.23
CA LYS A 28 -8.43 -10.97 -10.16
C LYS A 28 -9.63 -10.56 -11.00
N PRO A 29 -9.79 -11.11 -12.21
CA PRO A 29 -10.96 -10.86 -13.05
C PRO A 29 -12.27 -11.17 -12.31
N GLY A 30 -13.26 -10.28 -12.43
CA GLY A 30 -14.58 -10.44 -11.82
C GLY A 30 -14.69 -10.01 -10.35
N GLN A 31 -13.64 -9.40 -9.78
CA GLN A 31 -13.72 -8.79 -8.46
C GLN A 31 -14.19 -7.33 -8.55
N GLU A 32 -15.04 -6.94 -7.61
CA GLU A 32 -15.55 -5.57 -7.53
C GLU A 32 -14.51 -4.63 -6.91
N TYR A 33 -14.56 -3.36 -7.35
CA TYR A 33 -13.62 -2.35 -6.88
C TYR A 33 -13.69 -2.14 -5.37
N ASP A 34 -14.89 -2.03 -4.80
CA ASP A 34 -15.08 -1.76 -3.37
C ASP A 34 -14.50 -2.88 -2.49
N GLU A 35 -14.62 -4.14 -2.92
CA GLU A 35 -14.04 -5.28 -2.22
C GLU A 35 -12.50 -5.20 -2.24
N LEU A 36 -11.91 -4.93 -3.41
CA LEU A 36 -10.47 -4.78 -3.55
C LEU A 36 -9.94 -3.60 -2.74
N TYR A 37 -10.66 -2.47 -2.74
CA TYR A 37 -10.30 -1.30 -1.96
C TYR A 37 -10.33 -1.60 -0.46
N GLN A 38 -11.36 -2.28 0.02
CA GLN A 38 -11.48 -2.64 1.43
C GLN A 38 -10.39 -3.63 1.86
N ILE A 39 -10.03 -4.59 1.01
CA ILE A 39 -8.91 -5.52 1.26
C ILE A 39 -7.58 -4.76 1.35
N ALA A 40 -7.31 -3.84 0.41
CA ALA A 40 -6.10 -3.03 0.43
C ALA A 40 -6.03 -2.11 1.65
N ASP A 41 -7.14 -1.49 2.07
CA ASP A 41 -7.18 -0.63 3.25
C ASP A 41 -6.95 -1.43 4.55
N ASN A 42 -7.54 -2.63 4.65
CA ASN A 42 -7.25 -3.54 5.76
C ASN A 42 -5.76 -3.91 5.83
N ALA A 43 -5.13 -4.22 4.69
CA ALA A 43 -3.69 -4.49 4.62
C ALA A 43 -2.83 -3.26 4.99
N LEU A 44 -3.29 -2.05 4.66
CA LEU A 44 -2.67 -0.80 5.08
C LEU A 44 -2.73 -0.64 6.60
N TYR A 45 -3.88 -0.89 7.20
CA TYR A 45 -4.04 -0.81 8.65
C TYR A 45 -3.17 -1.84 9.38
N ASP A 46 -3.03 -3.05 8.85
CA ASP A 46 -2.10 -4.03 9.40
C ASP A 46 -0.65 -3.54 9.34
N SER A 47 -0.23 -2.97 8.21
CA SER A 47 1.09 -2.35 8.05
C SER A 47 1.33 -1.22 9.07
N LYS A 48 0.31 -0.41 9.36
CA LYS A 48 0.37 0.64 10.38
C LYS A 48 0.45 0.09 11.80
N ARG A 49 -0.32 -0.95 12.12
CA ARG A 49 -0.36 -1.59 13.45
C ARG A 49 0.94 -2.33 13.78
N GLN A 50 1.61 -2.91 12.78
CA GLN A 50 2.86 -3.66 12.95
C GLN A 50 4.12 -2.78 13.01
N GLY A 51 3.99 -1.48 13.30
CA GLY A 51 5.12 -0.57 13.47
C GLY A 51 5.38 0.39 12.31
N ARG A 52 4.44 0.52 11.36
CA ARG A 52 4.53 1.45 10.20
C ARG A 52 5.77 1.17 9.33
N ASN A 53 6.10 2.12 8.44
CA ASN A 53 7.20 2.09 7.47
C ASN A 53 7.35 0.73 6.75
N ARG A 54 6.23 0.15 6.33
CA ARG A 54 6.18 -1.19 5.73
C ARG A 54 5.00 -1.33 4.80
N PHE A 55 5.02 -2.40 4.02
CA PHE A 55 3.90 -2.78 3.18
C PHE A 55 3.41 -4.19 3.51
N LYS A 56 2.14 -4.45 3.20
CA LYS A 56 1.55 -5.78 3.25
C LYS A 56 0.84 -6.04 1.93
N ILE A 57 1.16 -7.19 1.33
CA ILE A 57 0.52 -7.69 0.12
C ILE A 57 -0.44 -8.81 0.51
N VAL A 58 -1.66 -8.76 -0.04
CA VAL A 58 -2.74 -9.74 0.19
C VAL A 58 -3.37 -10.18 -1.12
#